data_AF-X1G517-F1
#
_entry.id   AF-X1G517-F1
#
_cell.length_a   1.000
_cell.length_b   1.000
_cell.length_c   1.000
_cell.angle_alpha   90.00
_cell.angle_beta   90.00
_cell.angle_gamma   90.00
#
_symmetry.space_group_name_H-M   'P 1'
#
loop_
_entity.id
_entity.type
_entity.pdbx_description
1 polymer ?
#
loop_
_entity_poly.entity_id
_entity_poly.type
_entity_poly.pdbx_seq_one_letter_code
_entity_poly.pdbx_strand_id
1 'polypeptide(L)'
;AEKWLLTGTPTTPRGASGYFATTTTVMNQAYLRSAVAKGFHNALFNQNERTFGAACEAGRKNVYTIYASASEYRGFTTLGDPEMNIWTDTPCSLICT
;
A
#
# COMPACT_ATOMS: atom_id res chain seq x y z
N ALA A 1 -1.99 0.45 13.91
CA ALA A 1 -1.90 -0.34 12.66
C ALA A 1 -2.20 -1.81 12.92
N GLU A 2 -1.42 -2.50 13.75
CA GLU A 2 -1.53 -3.95 13.96
C GLU A 2 -2.90 -4.41 14.45
N LYS A 3 -3.54 -3.69 15.38
CA LYS A 3 -4.91 -4.01 15.83
C LYS A 3 -5.89 -4.15 14.66
N TRP A 4 -5.76 -3.34 13.61
CA TRP A 4 -6.62 -3.38 12.43
C TRP A 4 -6.34 -4.60 11.54
N LEU A 5 -5.08 -5.04 11.44
CA LEU A 5 -4.68 -6.24 10.69
C LEU A 5 -5.00 -7.54 11.45
N LEU A 6 -4.96 -7.50 12.78
CA LEU A 6 -5.16 -8.66 13.66
C LEU A 6 -6.60 -8.76 14.18
N THR A 7 -7.54 -8.01 13.61
CA THR A 7 -8.95 -8.09 14.03
C THR A 7 -9.56 -9.41 13.55
N GLY A 8 -10.30 -10.10 14.42
CA GLY A 8 -10.96 -11.37 14.08
C GLY A 8 -10.12 -12.59 14.47
N THR A 9 -10.32 -13.70 13.77
CA THR A 9 -9.61 -14.97 13.99
C THR A 9 -9.05 -15.50 12.67
N PRO A 10 -8.10 -16.44 12.68
CA PRO A 10 -7.57 -17.02 11.44
C PRO A 10 -8.63 -17.64 10.52
N THR A 11 -9.73 -18.14 11.08
CA THR A 11 -10.86 -18.73 10.33
C THR A 11 -11.97 -17.73 10.00
N THR A 12 -11.94 -16.54 10.60
CA THR A 12 -12.91 -15.47 10.36
C THR A 12 -12.18 -14.13 10.41
N PRO A 13 -11.31 -13.85 9.41
CA PRO A 13 -10.50 -12.64 9.41
C PRO A 13 -11.39 -11.40 9.27
N ARG A 14 -10.99 -10.31 9.92
CA ARG A 14 -11.66 -9.00 9.84
C ARG A 14 -10.62 -7.89 9.74
N GLY A 15 -11.05 -6.71 9.31
CA GLY A 15 -10.15 -5.56 9.13
C GLY A 15 -9.56 -5.55 7.72
N ALA A 16 -8.27 -5.20 7.60
CA ALA A 16 -7.60 -5.11 6.30
C ALA A 16 -6.70 -6.31 5.99
N SER A 17 -6.54 -6.59 4.69
CA SER A 17 -5.58 -7.57 4.16
C SER A 17 -4.13 -7.04 4.10
N GLY A 18 -3.97 -5.72 4.16
CA GLY A 18 -2.67 -5.05 4.15
C GLY A 18 -2.81 -3.61 4.66
N TYR A 19 -1.72 -3.03 5.13
CA TYR A 19 -1.70 -1.68 5.68
C TYR A 19 -0.42 -0.94 5.28
N PHE A 20 -0.56 0.32 4.88
CA PHE A 20 0.57 1.18 4.50
C PHE A 20 0.42 2.56 5.15
N ALA A 21 1.38 2.97 5.98
CA ALA A 21 1.37 4.29 6.61
C ALA A 21 2.75 4.69 7.17
N THR A 22 2.83 5.89 7.76
CA THR A 22 4.02 6.35 8.45
C THR A 22 4.24 5.61 9.79
N THR A 23 5.50 5.37 10.15
CA THR A 23 5.92 4.82 11.45
C THR A 23 6.06 5.90 12.52
N THR A 24 6.08 7.17 12.11
CA THR A 24 6.24 8.33 12.98
C THR A 24 4.92 9.08 13.15
N THR A 25 4.83 9.83 14.25
CA THR A 25 3.77 10.82 14.44
C THR A 25 4.00 11.98 13.48
N VAL A 26 2.97 12.31 12.71
CA VAL A 26 3.03 13.36 11.69
C VAL A 26 1.91 14.38 11.89
N MET A 27 2.23 15.66 11.75
CA MET A 27 1.26 16.77 11.74
C MET A 27 1.41 17.55 10.43
N ASN A 28 0.29 18.03 9.87
CA ASN A 28 0.26 18.81 8.63
C ASN A 28 0.83 18.09 7.37
N GLN A 29 0.90 16.76 7.38
CA GLN A 29 1.54 15.95 6.33
C GLN A 29 0.54 15.35 5.32
N ALA A 30 -0.57 16.04 5.06
CA ALA A 30 -1.56 15.61 4.06
C ALA A 30 -0.99 15.54 2.63
N TYR A 31 -0.01 16.39 2.33
CA TYR A 31 0.69 16.43 1.06
C TYR A 31 1.52 15.16 0.80
N LEU A 32 2.12 14.55 1.85
CA LEU A 32 2.82 13.27 1.73
C LEU A 32 1.85 12.13 1.44
N ARG A 33 0.73 12.06 2.17
CA ARG A 33 -0.32 11.06 1.92
C ARG A 33 -0.87 11.15 0.49
N SER A 34 -1.02 12.38 -0.01
CA SER A 34 -1.45 12.63 -1.40
C SER A 34 -0.40 12.15 -2.42
N ALA A 35 0.88 12.41 -2.16
CA ALA A 35 1.98 11.93 -3.02
C ALA A 35 2.05 10.41 -3.04
N VAL A 36 1.96 9.76 -1.88
CA VAL A 36 1.88 8.30 -1.77
C VAL A 36 0.71 7.75 -2.56
N ALA A 37 -0.49 8.29 -2.36
CA ALA A 37 -1.69 7.80 -3.02
C ALA A 37 -1.55 7.88 -4.55
N LYS A 38 -1.01 8.98 -5.09
CA LYS A 38 -0.74 9.13 -6.52
C LYS A 38 0.26 8.08 -7.04
N GLY A 39 1.37 7.87 -6.32
CA GLY A 39 2.38 6.87 -6.71
C GLY A 39 1.82 5.45 -6.71
N PHE A 40 1.08 5.11 -5.66
CA PHE A 40 0.41 3.82 -5.50
C PHE A 40 -0.60 3.54 -6.62
N HIS A 41 -1.49 4.49 -6.92
CA HIS A 41 -2.48 4.33 -7.99
C HIS A 41 -1.82 4.28 -9.37
N ASN A 42 -0.81 5.11 -9.62
CA ASN A 42 -0.10 5.08 -10.89
C ASN A 42 0.58 3.73 -11.11
N ALA A 43 1.16 3.11 -10.08
CA ALA A 43 1.73 1.78 -10.17
C ALA A 43 0.70 0.71 -10.57
N LEU A 44 -0.44 0.67 -9.85
CA LEU A 44 -1.48 -0.33 -10.09
C LEU A 44 -2.18 -0.16 -11.45
N PHE A 45 -2.56 1.07 -11.78
CA PHE A 45 -3.47 1.31 -12.90
C PHE A 45 -2.75 1.68 -14.20
N ASN A 46 -1.54 2.24 -14.13
CA ASN A 46 -0.81 2.69 -15.33
C ASN A 46 0.46 1.88 -15.60
N GLN A 47 1.15 1.38 -14.57
CA GLN A 47 2.40 0.62 -14.71
C GLN A 47 2.21 -0.89 -14.63
N ASN A 48 0.97 -1.34 -14.43
CA ASN A 48 0.59 -2.75 -14.38
C ASN A 48 1.28 -3.54 -13.24
N GLU A 49 1.71 -2.86 -12.18
CA GLU A 49 2.16 -3.52 -10.95
C GLU A 49 0.97 -4.24 -10.31
N ARG A 50 1.18 -5.48 -9.85
CA ARG A 50 0.09 -6.33 -9.33
C ARG A 50 0.21 -6.64 -7.85
N THR A 51 1.40 -6.51 -7.28
CA THR A 51 1.64 -6.85 -5.87
C THR A 51 1.48 -5.64 -4.96
N PHE A 52 1.01 -5.90 -3.74
CA PHE A 52 0.82 -4.87 -2.73
C PHE A 52 2.13 -4.16 -2.37
N GLY A 53 3.23 -4.91 -2.27
CA GLY A 53 4.56 -4.40 -1.99
C GLY A 53 5.05 -3.43 -3.07
N ALA A 54 4.94 -3.81 -4.35
CA ALA A 54 5.37 -2.96 -5.46
C ALA A 54 4.57 -1.65 -5.54
N ALA A 55 3.25 -1.72 -5.34
CA ALA A 55 2.41 -0.51 -5.32
C ALA A 55 2.76 0.41 -4.13
N CYS A 56 3.00 -0.16 -2.94
CA CYS A 56 3.45 0.60 -1.76
C CYS A 56 4.82 1.25 -1.99
N GLU A 57 5.75 0.51 -2.59
CA GLU A 57 7.08 0.97 -2.96
C GLU A 57 7.01 2.19 -3.88
N ALA A 58 6.19 2.10 -4.93
CA ALA A 58 5.96 3.22 -5.85
C ALA A 58 5.38 4.45 -5.13
N GLY A 59 4.49 4.25 -4.15
CA GLY A 59 3.97 5.30 -3.29
C GLY A 59 5.06 6.08 -2.56
N ARG A 60 5.91 5.38 -1.79
CA ARG A 60 7.03 6.05 -1.07
C ARG A 60 8.09 6.58 -2.03
N LYS A 61 8.38 5.88 -3.14
CA LYS A 61 9.31 6.38 -4.17
C LYS A 61 8.83 7.70 -4.77
N ASN A 62 7.52 7.87 -4.99
CA ASN A 62 6.96 9.13 -5.45
C ASN A 62 7.14 10.27 -4.44
N VAL A 63 7.04 9.99 -3.13
CA VAL A 63 7.40 10.96 -2.08
C VAL A 63 8.87 11.38 -2.22
N TYR A 64 9.78 10.44 -2.40
CA TYR A 64 11.20 10.74 -2.60
C TYR A 64 11.43 11.57 -3.86
N THR A 65 10.79 11.23 -4.98
CA THR A 65 10.92 11.97 -6.24
C THR A 65 10.44 13.42 -6.13
N ILE A 66 9.33 13.67 -5.42
CA ILE A 66 8.75 15.01 -5.32
C ILE A 66 9.51 15.87 -4.29
N TYR A 67 9.89 15.30 -3.14
CA TYR A 67 10.39 16.07 -2.01
C TYR A 67 11.89 15.86 -1.71
N ALA A 68 12.58 14.98 -2.44
CA ALA A 68 14.00 14.64 -2.28
C ALA A 68 14.41 14.25 -0.85
N SER A 69 13.45 13.78 -0.03
CA SER A 69 13.67 13.49 1.39
C SER A 69 13.76 11.99 1.63
N ALA A 70 14.98 11.51 1.92
CA ALA A 70 15.20 10.12 2.30
C ALA A 70 14.55 9.77 3.66
N SER A 71 14.41 10.76 4.55
CA SER A 71 13.73 10.57 5.84
C SER A 71 12.25 10.27 5.63
N GLU A 72 11.56 11.08 4.83
CA GLU A 72 10.12 10.88 4.56
C GLU A 72 9.86 9.59 3.79
N TYR A 73 10.73 9.26 2.84
CA TYR A 73 10.70 7.97 2.15
C TYR A 73 10.80 6.76 3.10
N ARG A 74 11.72 6.82 4.07
CA ARG A 74 11.91 5.77 5.09
C ARG A 74 10.84 5.78 6.17
N GLY A 75 10.09 6.87 6.28
CA GLY A 75 9.00 7.01 7.26
C GLY A 75 7.81 6.12 6.97
N PHE A 76 7.58 5.72 5.71
CA PHE A 76 6.48 4.83 5.35
C PHE A 76 6.85 3.36 5.45
N THR A 77 5.94 2.54 5.97
CA THR A 77 6.09 1.10 6.08
C THR A 77 4.88 0.34 5.56
N THR A 78 5.14 -0.86 5.05
CA THR A 78 4.15 -1.83 4.59
C THR A 78 4.02 -2.92 5.65
N LEU A 79 2.79 -3.20 6.06
CA LEU A 79 2.44 -4.31 6.95
C LEU A 79 1.44 -5.23 6.25
N GLY A 80 1.65 -6.53 6.32
CA GLY A 80 0.93 -7.54 5.55
C GLY A 80 1.88 -8.27 4.58
N ASP A 81 1.32 -8.98 3.61
CA ASP A 81 2.10 -9.71 2.61
C ASP A 81 2.47 -8.80 1.42
N PRO A 82 3.76 -8.50 1.19
CA PRO A 82 4.20 -7.69 0.05
C PRO A 82 3.94 -8.35 -1.31
N GLU A 83 3.89 -9.68 -1.38
CA GLU A 83 3.70 -10.43 -2.63
C GLU A 83 2.22 -10.66 -2.96
N MET A 84 1.31 -10.21 -2.09
CA MET A 84 -0.13 -10.33 -2.29
C MET A 84 -0.57 -9.59 -3.55
N ASN A 85 -1.23 -10.32 -4.45
CA ASN A 85 -1.87 -9.73 -5.62
C ASN A 85 -3.09 -8.90 -5.22
N ILE A 86 -3.17 -7.66 -5.72
CA ILE A 86 -4.30 -6.77 -5.47
C ILE A 86 -5.37 -6.98 -6.54
N TRP A 87 -6.59 -7.28 -6.08
CA TRP A 87 -7.78 -7.17 -6.93
C TRP A 87 -8.23 -5.72 -6.95
N THR A 88 -8.24 -5.12 -8.14
CA THR A 88 -8.66 -3.73 -8.37
C THR A 88 -10.12 -3.62 -8.81
N ASP A 89 -10.76 -4.76 -9.12
CA ASP A 89 -12.17 -4.89 -9.48
C ASP A 89 -12.66 -6.30 -9.13
N THR A 90 -13.93 -6.58 -9.39
CA THR A 90 -14.57 -7.88 -9.25
C THR A 90 -13.88 -8.89 -10.19
N PRO A 91 -13.30 -9.98 -9.67
CA PRO A 91 -12.63 -10.99 -10.50
C PRO A 91 -13.64 -11.74 -11.38
N CYS A 92 -13.18 -12.24 -12.52
CA CYS A 92 -13.95 -13.13 -13.38
C CYS A 92 -13.55 -14.61 -13.19
N SER A 93 -14.44 -15.52 -13.60
CA SER A 93 -14.16 -16.96 -13.57
C SER A 93 -13.06 -17.31 -14.57
N LEU A 94 -12.13 -18.17 -14.15
CA LEU A 94 -11.12 -18.77 -15.02
C LEU A 94 -11.64 -20.09 -15.58
N ILE A 95 -11.48 -20.30 -16.89
CA ILE A 95 -11.71 -21.59 -17.53
C ILE A 95 -10.36 -22.34 -17.50
N CYS A 96 -10.30 -23.42 -16.72
CA CYS A 96 -9.18 -24.36 -16.73
C CYS A 96 -9.55 -25.57 -17.57
N THR A 97 -8.87 -25.73 -18.71
CA THR A 97 -8.94 -26.92 -19.58
C THR A 97 -7.76 -27.84 -19.32
#